data_AF-A0A2D8CIR2-F1
#
_entry.id   AF-A0A2D8CIR2-F1
#
_cell.length_a   1.000
_cell.length_b   1.000
_cell.length_c   1.000
_cell.angle_alpha   90.00
_cell.angle_beta   90.00
_cell.angle_gamma   90.00
#
_symmetry.space_group_name_H-M   'P 1'
#
loop_
_entity.id
_entity.type
_entity.pdbx_description
1 polymer ?
#
loop_
_entity_poly.entity_id
_entity_poly.type
_entity_poly.pdbx_seq_one_letter_code
_entity_poly.pdbx_strand_id
1 'polypeptide(L)'
;MNKFPLIDMLAIFTRYGGVRYPDWRLSYRRDVAQVRSCHSKVQGGVMKSFYTVETKTGDILDLMFNEEELLWSLVPAPGYEGKAIDRVLVYVQRHKHLPSRAHRMVPYRFELLPEEVAKKQYDGTERPLIQRMQPYRFQSGKINSAQVMDIPTRHMENVMVTKELNYVVKTDENRFFHLVYILDQLDWRLMQEVDEEFFFV
;
A
#
# COMPACT_ATOMS: atom_id res chain seq x y z
N MET A 1 -4.14 -7.50 -23.38
CA MET A 1 -2.88 -8.14 -22.94
C MET A 1 -1.96 -7.01 -22.48
N ASN A 2 -1.80 -6.79 -21.16
CA ASN A 2 -1.10 -5.60 -20.65
C ASN A 2 0.41 -5.70 -20.88
N LYS A 3 0.96 -4.73 -21.63
CA LYS A 3 2.31 -4.74 -22.23
C LYS A 3 3.47 -4.52 -21.25
N PHE A 4 3.21 -4.07 -20.03
CA PHE A 4 4.25 -3.58 -19.11
C PHE A 4 4.66 -4.62 -18.06
N PRO A 5 5.96 -4.71 -17.72
CA PRO A 5 6.48 -5.68 -16.76
C PRO A 5 5.92 -5.48 -15.35
N LEU A 6 5.64 -6.59 -14.67
CA LEU A 6 5.31 -6.60 -13.24
C LEU A 6 6.56 -6.32 -12.42
N ILE A 7 6.39 -5.57 -11.34
CA ILE A 7 7.46 -5.22 -10.40
C ILE A 7 7.07 -5.64 -9.00
N ASP A 8 8.07 -5.97 -8.17
CA ASP A 8 7.82 -6.04 -6.74
C ASP A 8 7.86 -4.63 -6.15
N MET A 9 6.99 -4.38 -5.20
CA MET A 9 6.79 -3.05 -4.64
C MET A 9 6.69 -3.13 -3.13
N LEU A 10 7.43 -2.26 -2.44
CA LEU A 10 7.05 -1.80 -1.12
C LEU A 10 6.22 -0.53 -1.29
N ALA A 11 4.97 -0.58 -0.85
CA ALA A 11 4.04 0.54 -0.90
C ALA A 11 3.57 0.93 0.49
N ILE A 12 3.37 2.22 0.72
CA ILE A 12 2.82 2.76 1.96
C ILE A 12 1.36 3.08 1.74
N PHE A 13 0.53 2.49 2.58
CA PHE A 13 -0.90 2.75 2.66
C PHE A 13 -1.16 3.69 3.82
N THR A 14 -2.06 4.64 3.61
CA THR A 14 -2.38 5.68 4.58
C THR A 14 -3.89 5.88 4.61
N ARG A 15 -4.48 5.93 5.81
CA ARG A 15 -5.91 6.14 5.97
C ARG A 15 -6.26 7.58 6.35
N TYR A 16 -5.77 8.03 7.50
CA TYR A 16 -6.14 9.31 8.08
C TYR A 16 -5.07 10.38 7.78
N GLY A 17 -3.81 10.06 8.10
CA GLY A 17 -2.68 10.95 7.92
C GLY A 17 -2.29 11.10 6.45
N GLY A 18 -2.09 12.34 6.01
CA GLY A 18 -1.45 12.61 4.73
C GLY A 18 0.05 12.39 4.86
N VAL A 19 0.64 11.59 3.98
CA VAL A 19 2.06 11.30 4.02
C VAL A 19 2.69 11.89 2.76
N ARG A 20 3.60 12.85 2.92
CA ARG A 20 4.52 13.26 1.84
C ARG A 20 5.77 12.39 1.82
N TYR A 21 6.23 11.95 2.99
CA TYR A 21 7.41 11.13 3.17
C TYR A 21 7.15 9.99 4.14
N PRO A 22 7.77 8.83 3.93
CA PRO A 22 7.65 7.60 4.74
C PRO A 22 8.21 7.74 6.16
N ASP A 23 7.69 8.67 6.94
CA ASP A 23 8.01 8.86 8.35
C ASP A 23 7.16 7.92 9.22
N TRP A 24 7.67 7.53 10.38
CA TRP A 24 6.99 6.63 11.31
C TRP A 24 6.93 7.27 12.68
N ARG A 25 5.73 7.30 13.28
CA ARG A 25 5.58 7.67 14.69
C ARG A 25 6.10 6.52 15.55
N LEU A 26 7.38 6.57 15.90
CA LEU A 26 8.13 5.45 16.47
C LEU A 26 7.44 4.77 17.67
N SER A 27 6.78 5.52 18.54
CA SER A 27 6.02 4.98 19.69
C SER A 27 4.85 4.06 19.29
N TYR A 28 4.29 4.25 18.10
CA TYR A 28 3.14 3.50 17.58
C TYR A 28 3.53 2.49 16.50
N ARG A 29 4.78 2.51 16.05
CA ARG A 29 5.29 1.58 15.04
C ARG A 29 5.29 0.15 15.59
N ARG A 30 4.86 -0.78 14.74
CA ARG A 30 4.96 -2.22 14.92
C ARG A 30 5.61 -2.82 13.69
N ASP A 31 6.69 -3.55 13.89
CA ASP A 31 7.34 -4.32 12.83
C ASP A 31 6.78 -5.75 12.85
N VAL A 32 6.38 -6.26 11.70
CA VAL A 32 5.91 -7.63 11.55
C VAL A 32 7.12 -8.57 11.62
N ALA A 33 7.05 -9.57 12.49
CA ALA A 33 7.98 -10.69 12.51
C ALA A 33 7.58 -11.73 11.47
N GLN A 34 6.30 -12.11 11.45
CA GLN A 34 5.74 -13.02 10.46
C GLN A 34 4.23 -12.83 10.28
N VAL A 35 3.72 -13.21 9.11
CA VAL A 35 2.29 -13.41 8.86
C VAL A 35 1.97 -14.86 9.16
N ARG A 36 1.23 -15.12 10.25
CA ARG A 36 0.89 -16.48 10.70
C ARG A 36 -0.17 -17.12 9.81
N SER A 37 -1.13 -16.33 9.34
CA SER A 37 -2.16 -16.78 8.41
C SER A 37 -2.65 -15.60 7.57
N CYS A 38 -3.11 -15.88 6.35
CA CYS A 38 -3.84 -14.90 5.56
C CYS A 38 -4.86 -15.55 4.63
N HIS A 39 -5.94 -14.85 4.35
CA HIS A 39 -6.99 -15.29 3.41
C HIS A 39 -7.73 -14.09 2.81
N SER A 40 -8.42 -14.31 1.71
CA SER A 40 -9.28 -13.30 1.08
C SER A 40 -10.71 -13.81 1.01
N LYS A 41 -11.69 -12.92 1.20
CA LYS A 41 -13.11 -13.24 1.03
C LYS A 41 -13.90 -12.00 0.63
N VAL A 42 -15.02 -12.22 -0.06
CA VAL A 42 -16.01 -11.18 -0.32
C VAL A 42 -16.87 -10.99 0.93
N GLN A 43 -16.98 -9.77 1.44
CA GLN A 43 -17.84 -9.42 2.56
C GLN A 43 -18.61 -8.14 2.25
N GLY A 44 -19.94 -8.24 2.20
CA GLY A 44 -20.80 -7.10 1.83
C GLY A 44 -20.59 -6.64 0.39
N GLY A 45 -20.29 -7.58 -0.53
CA GLY A 45 -20.00 -7.29 -1.93
C GLY A 45 -18.56 -6.82 -2.21
N VAL A 46 -17.78 -6.51 -1.17
CA VAL A 46 -16.41 -5.98 -1.32
C VAL A 46 -15.37 -7.06 -1.07
N MET A 47 -14.35 -7.13 -1.92
CA MET A 47 -13.21 -8.03 -1.68
C MET A 47 -12.32 -7.52 -0.54
N LYS A 48 -12.09 -8.37 0.46
CA LYS A 48 -11.22 -8.06 1.60
C LYS A 48 -10.20 -9.16 1.85
N SER A 49 -9.00 -8.75 2.24
CA SER A 49 -7.93 -9.64 2.67
C SER A 49 -7.69 -9.51 4.18
N PHE A 50 -7.52 -10.63 4.86
CA PHE A 50 -7.36 -10.74 6.31
C PHE A 50 -6.02 -11.38 6.64
N TYR A 51 -5.37 -10.89 7.69
CA TYR A 51 -4.03 -11.30 8.08
C TYR A 51 -3.95 -11.44 9.59
N THR A 52 -3.51 -12.59 10.08
CA THR A 52 -3.05 -12.73 11.46
C THR A 52 -1.54 -12.49 11.47
N VAL A 53 -1.11 -11.40 12.08
CA VAL A 53 0.30 -11.00 12.13
C VAL A 53 0.86 -11.15 13.53
N GLU A 54 2.11 -11.61 13.61
CA GLU A 54 2.91 -11.57 14.82
C GLU A 54 3.95 -10.46 14.67
N THR A 55 4.00 -9.57 15.65
CA THR A 55 4.96 -8.47 15.68
C THR A 55 6.28 -8.91 16.31
N LYS A 56 7.36 -8.16 16.05
CA LYS A 56 8.66 -8.41 16.71
C LYS A 56 8.64 -8.22 18.23
N THR A 57 7.62 -7.55 18.77
CA THR A 57 7.39 -7.38 20.21
C THR A 57 6.57 -8.53 20.82
N GLY A 58 6.11 -9.49 20.00
CA GLY A 58 5.33 -10.65 20.44
C GLY A 58 3.81 -10.47 20.39
N ASP A 59 3.31 -9.28 20.02
CA ASP A 59 1.87 -9.04 19.87
C ASP A 59 1.33 -9.82 18.67
N ILE A 60 0.16 -10.44 18.83
CA ILE A 60 -0.58 -11.11 17.76
C ILE A 60 -1.85 -10.31 17.48
N LEU A 61 -2.01 -9.90 16.22
CA LEU A 61 -3.05 -8.96 15.79
C LEU A 61 -3.68 -9.44 14.49
N ASP A 62 -4.97 -9.17 14.33
CA ASP A 62 -5.68 -9.41 13.08
C ASP A 62 -5.88 -8.09 12.33
N LEU A 63 -5.36 -8.03 11.10
CA LEU A 63 -5.49 -6.91 10.19
C LEU A 63 -6.44 -7.26 9.06
N MET A 64 -7.17 -6.26 8.58
CA MET A 64 -8.04 -6.34 7.42
C MET A 64 -7.64 -5.28 6.41
N PHE A 65 -7.57 -5.68 5.14
CA PHE A 65 -7.35 -4.83 4.00
C PHE A 65 -8.59 -4.84 3.10
N ASN A 66 -9.19 -3.67 2.90
CA ASN A 66 -10.20 -3.46 1.88
C ASN A 66 -9.48 -3.20 0.54
N GLU A 67 -9.59 -4.13 -0.39
CA GLU A 67 -8.82 -4.11 -1.64
C GLU A 67 -9.31 -3.04 -2.62
N GLU A 68 -10.61 -2.73 -2.60
CA GLU A 68 -11.21 -1.74 -3.50
C GLU A 68 -10.95 -0.31 -3.02
N GLU A 69 -10.96 -0.10 -1.71
CA GLU A 69 -10.77 1.22 -1.10
C GLU A 69 -9.31 1.50 -0.72
N LEU A 70 -8.41 0.51 -0.83
CA LEU A 70 -7.01 0.57 -0.40
C LEU A 70 -6.84 0.97 1.07
N LEU A 71 -7.75 0.51 1.94
CA LEU A 71 -7.77 0.86 3.36
C LEU A 71 -7.40 -0.34 4.23
N TRP A 72 -6.46 -0.11 5.14
CA TRP A 72 -6.11 -1.06 6.20
C TRP A 72 -6.82 -0.68 7.50
N SER A 73 -7.25 -1.69 8.24
CA SER A 73 -7.84 -1.53 9.57
C SER A 73 -7.48 -2.69 10.48
N LEU A 74 -7.61 -2.45 11.77
CA LEU A 74 -7.56 -3.51 12.78
C LEU A 74 -8.90 -4.26 12.77
N VAL A 75 -8.87 -5.58 12.92
CA VAL A 75 -10.07 -6.37 13.22
C VAL A 75 -10.41 -6.18 14.69
N PRO A 76 -11.67 -5.89 15.07
CA PRO A 76 -12.05 -5.70 16.46
C PRO A 76 -11.64 -6.89 17.34
N ALA A 77 -10.88 -6.59 18.41
CA ALA A 77 -10.38 -7.59 19.35
C ALA A 77 -10.25 -6.97 20.76
N PRO A 78 -10.43 -7.77 21.83
CA PRO A 78 -10.25 -7.31 23.19
C PRO A 78 -8.86 -6.71 23.45
N GLY A 79 -8.80 -5.58 24.15
CA GLY A 79 -7.55 -4.87 24.49
C GLY A 79 -7.07 -3.90 23.41
N TYR A 80 -7.76 -3.84 22.27
CA TYR A 80 -7.48 -2.92 21.18
C TYR A 80 -8.67 -2.00 20.85
N GLU A 81 -9.62 -1.87 21.76
CA GLU A 81 -10.70 -0.91 21.67
C GLU A 81 -10.14 0.52 21.56
N GLY A 82 -10.74 1.33 20.67
CA GLY A 82 -10.27 2.68 20.39
C GLY A 82 -8.85 2.73 19.82
N LYS A 83 -8.37 1.65 19.19
CA LYS A 83 -7.13 1.64 18.40
C LYS A 83 -7.44 1.68 16.91
N ALA A 84 -6.55 2.33 16.16
CA ALA A 84 -6.66 2.47 14.72
C ALA A 84 -5.33 2.22 14.03
N ILE A 85 -5.43 1.71 12.80
CA ILE A 85 -4.32 1.63 11.84
C ILE A 85 -4.37 2.88 10.97
N ASP A 86 -3.23 3.55 10.83
CA ASP A 86 -3.11 4.69 9.92
C ASP A 86 -2.16 4.38 8.76
N ARG A 87 -0.89 4.06 9.07
CA ARG A 87 0.13 3.74 8.07
C ARG A 87 0.45 2.26 8.05
N VAL A 88 0.55 1.67 6.86
CA VAL A 88 1.00 0.29 6.66
C VAL A 88 1.99 0.24 5.50
N LEU A 89 3.18 -0.29 5.74
CA LEU A 89 4.14 -0.64 4.70
C LEU A 89 3.86 -2.09 4.29
N VAL A 90 3.56 -2.27 3.01
CA VAL A 90 3.16 -3.56 2.45
C VAL A 90 4.10 -3.94 1.34
N TYR A 91 4.53 -5.19 1.36
CA TYR A 91 5.22 -5.82 0.24
C TYR A 91 4.20 -6.43 -0.73
N VAL A 92 4.12 -5.85 -1.92
CA VAL A 92 3.29 -6.30 -3.02
C VAL A 92 4.14 -7.14 -3.97
N GLN A 93 3.82 -8.43 -4.05
CA GLN A 93 4.56 -9.40 -4.85
C GLN A 93 4.12 -9.37 -6.31
N ARG A 94 5.11 -9.39 -7.21
CA ARG A 94 4.87 -9.48 -8.66
C ARG A 94 4.30 -10.84 -9.09
N HIS A 95 4.47 -11.88 -8.27
CA HIS A 95 4.10 -13.25 -8.61
C HIS A 95 2.58 -13.46 -8.55
N LYS A 96 2.01 -13.96 -9.65
CA LYS A 96 0.57 -14.20 -9.78
C LYS A 96 0.13 -15.59 -9.29
N HIS A 97 1.06 -16.53 -9.16
CA HIS A 97 0.78 -17.91 -8.73
C HIS A 97 0.92 -18.06 -7.21
N LEU A 98 0.13 -17.29 -6.46
CA LEU A 98 0.05 -17.45 -5.01
C LEU A 98 -1.30 -18.05 -4.61
N PRO A 99 -1.40 -18.71 -3.44
CA PRO A 99 -2.61 -19.43 -3.03
C PRO A 99 -3.85 -18.53 -2.91
N SER A 100 -3.67 -17.24 -2.60
CA SER A 100 -4.76 -16.27 -2.54
C SER A 100 -4.25 -14.85 -2.83
N ARG A 101 -5.18 -13.91 -3.02
CA ARG A 101 -4.88 -12.49 -3.20
C ARG A 101 -4.16 -11.89 -1.99
N ALA A 102 -4.52 -12.31 -0.77
CA ALA A 102 -3.86 -11.87 0.45
C ALA A 102 -2.35 -12.18 0.46
N HIS A 103 -1.92 -13.32 -0.10
CA HIS A 103 -0.50 -13.67 -0.17
C HIS A 103 0.31 -12.68 -1.03
N ARG A 104 -0.36 -11.91 -1.90
CA ARG A 104 0.29 -10.92 -2.74
C ARG A 104 0.61 -9.63 -1.99
N MET A 105 -0.04 -9.34 -0.87
CA MET A 105 0.09 -8.07 -0.15
C MET A 105 0.46 -8.33 1.30
N VAL A 106 1.76 -8.50 1.54
CA VAL A 106 2.27 -8.90 2.84
C VAL A 106 2.58 -7.65 3.68
N PRO A 107 1.87 -7.40 4.81
CA PRO A 107 2.21 -6.30 5.69
C PRO A 107 3.59 -6.53 6.32
N TYR A 108 4.46 -5.52 6.24
CA TYR A 108 5.82 -5.58 6.77
C TYR A 108 5.97 -4.74 8.05
N ARG A 109 5.25 -3.62 8.10
CA ARG A 109 5.27 -2.67 9.22
C ARG A 109 3.98 -1.89 9.24
N PHE A 110 3.47 -1.52 10.41
CA PHE A 110 2.31 -0.65 10.53
C PHE A 110 2.38 0.22 11.77
N GLU A 111 1.50 1.21 11.84
CA GLU A 111 1.25 1.99 13.06
C GLU A 111 -0.05 1.54 13.72
N LEU A 112 0.01 1.35 15.04
CA LEU A 112 -1.15 1.06 15.89
C LEU A 112 -1.28 2.19 16.92
N LEU A 113 -2.28 3.05 16.70
CA LEU A 113 -2.45 4.30 17.45
C LEU A 113 -3.76 4.27 18.25
N PRO A 114 -3.88 5.07 19.32
CA PRO A 114 -5.20 5.49 19.79
C PRO A 114 -5.95 6.20 18.65
N GLU A 115 -7.24 5.91 18.52
CA GLU A 115 -8.08 6.41 17.42
C GLU A 115 -8.11 7.93 17.36
N GLU A 116 -8.17 8.61 18.51
CA GLU A 116 -8.13 10.07 18.59
C GLU A 116 -6.83 10.67 18.04
N VAL A 117 -5.70 9.96 18.22
CA VAL A 117 -4.41 10.38 17.68
C VAL A 117 -4.37 10.16 16.17
N ALA A 118 -4.91 9.03 15.69
CA ALA A 118 -4.97 8.72 14.27
C ALA A 118 -5.86 9.72 13.51
N LYS A 119 -7.03 10.04 14.08
CA LYS A 119 -8.06 10.88 13.47
C LYS A 119 -7.90 12.37 13.77
N LYS A 120 -6.85 12.79 14.46
CA LYS A 120 -6.63 14.20 14.84
C LYS A 120 -6.75 15.20 13.67
N GLN A 121 -6.34 14.78 12.47
CA GLN A 121 -6.39 15.60 11.24
C GLN A 121 -7.43 15.08 10.23
N TYR A 122 -8.28 14.14 10.64
CA TYR A 122 -9.29 13.53 9.78
C TYR A 122 -10.59 14.33 9.87
N ASP A 123 -11.05 14.85 8.75
CA ASP A 123 -12.26 15.68 8.64
C ASP A 123 -13.55 14.86 8.42
N GLY A 124 -13.46 13.53 8.48
CA GLY A 124 -14.57 12.64 8.19
C GLY A 124 -14.62 12.16 6.74
N THR A 125 -13.82 12.74 5.84
CA THR A 125 -13.80 12.40 4.42
C THR A 125 -12.57 11.56 4.07
N GLU A 126 -12.81 10.37 3.51
CA GLU A 126 -11.72 9.52 3.03
C GLU A 126 -11.01 10.20 1.84
N ARG A 127 -9.68 10.16 1.84
CA ARG A 127 -8.86 10.77 0.77
C ARG A 127 -9.18 10.18 -0.60
N PRO A 128 -8.88 10.86 -1.71
CA PRO A 128 -8.93 10.25 -3.04
C PRO A 128 -8.08 8.97 -3.11
N LEU A 129 -8.53 7.95 -3.86
CA LEU A 129 -7.89 6.63 -3.92
C LEU A 129 -6.38 6.71 -4.25
N ILE A 130 -6.01 7.58 -5.19
CA ILE A 130 -4.63 7.86 -5.62
C ILE A 130 -3.71 8.43 -4.51
N GLN A 131 -4.30 8.88 -3.40
CA GLN A 131 -3.59 9.42 -2.25
C GLN A 131 -3.53 8.43 -1.07
N ARG A 132 -4.27 7.31 -1.12
CA ARG A 132 -4.32 6.31 -0.05
C ARG A 132 -3.18 5.31 -0.10
N MET A 133 -2.47 5.23 -1.22
CA MET A 133 -1.31 4.37 -1.42
C MET A 133 -0.21 5.16 -2.12
N GLN A 134 1.04 4.90 -1.75
CA GLN A 134 2.20 5.54 -2.36
C GLN A 134 3.32 4.51 -2.58
N PRO A 135 3.99 4.52 -3.74
CA PRO A 135 5.18 3.71 -3.94
C PRO A 135 6.30 4.19 -3.01
N TYR A 136 6.98 3.26 -2.35
CA TYR A 136 8.08 3.55 -1.44
C TYR A 136 9.41 3.00 -1.97
N ARG A 137 9.42 1.76 -2.46
CA ARG A 137 10.61 1.15 -3.06
C ARG A 137 10.18 0.08 -4.03
N PHE A 138 10.85 -0.05 -5.17
CA PHE A 138 10.49 -1.07 -6.15
C PHE A 138 11.70 -1.78 -6.73
N GLN A 139 11.46 -2.96 -7.27
CA GLN A 139 12.45 -3.74 -7.99
C GLN A 139 11.82 -4.41 -9.21
N SER A 140 12.61 -4.56 -10.26
CA SER A 140 12.24 -5.31 -11.46
C SER A 140 13.39 -6.22 -11.88
N GLY A 141 13.19 -7.07 -12.88
CA GLY A 141 14.30 -7.89 -13.41
C GLY A 141 15.48 -7.08 -13.95
N LYS A 142 15.28 -5.80 -14.29
CA LYS A 142 16.33 -4.89 -14.81
C LYS A 142 16.77 -3.82 -13.79
N ILE A 143 15.98 -3.60 -12.74
CA ILE A 143 16.21 -2.56 -11.73
C ILE A 143 16.31 -3.27 -10.39
N ASN A 144 17.53 -3.37 -9.86
CA ASN A 144 17.81 -4.14 -8.65
C ASN A 144 16.94 -3.70 -7.47
N SER A 145 16.95 -2.41 -7.15
CA SER A 145 16.12 -1.82 -6.11
C SER A 145 16.23 -0.31 -6.16
N ALA A 146 15.11 0.39 -6.36
CA ALA A 146 15.08 1.85 -6.43
C ALA A 146 14.23 2.41 -5.29
N GLN A 147 14.80 3.32 -4.49
CA GLN A 147 14.09 4.00 -3.41
C GLN A 147 13.35 5.21 -3.98
N VAL A 148 12.05 5.31 -3.71
CA VAL A 148 11.28 6.50 -4.10
C VAL A 148 11.59 7.62 -3.12
N MET A 149 12.03 8.77 -3.64
CA MET A 149 12.37 9.97 -2.90
C MET A 149 11.28 11.04 -3.02
N ASP A 150 10.61 11.09 -4.17
CA ASP A 150 9.51 12.03 -4.42
C ASP A 150 8.51 11.46 -5.43
N ILE A 151 7.29 12.00 -5.44
CA ILE A 151 6.22 11.67 -6.38
C ILE A 151 5.74 12.98 -7.02
N PRO A 152 6.42 13.46 -8.08
CA PRO A 152 6.10 14.74 -8.71
C PRO A 152 4.65 14.82 -9.21
N THR A 153 4.18 13.74 -9.83
CA THR A 153 2.84 13.69 -10.43
C THR A 153 2.16 12.37 -10.11
N ARG A 154 0.86 12.44 -9.83
CA ARG A 154 0.00 11.26 -9.65
C ARG A 154 -1.40 11.55 -10.17
N HIS A 155 -2.03 10.57 -10.80
CA HIS A 155 -3.41 10.68 -11.24
C HIS A 155 -4.08 9.30 -11.30
N MET A 156 -5.40 9.29 -11.42
CA MET A 156 -6.19 8.07 -11.51
C MET A 156 -6.92 8.06 -12.85
N GLU A 157 -6.85 6.93 -13.54
CA GLU A 157 -7.59 6.69 -14.78
C GLU A 157 -8.64 5.61 -14.54
N ASN A 158 -9.86 5.84 -15.01
CA ASN A 158 -10.93 4.83 -15.01
C ASN A 158 -10.90 4.11 -16.36
N VAL A 159 -10.50 2.83 -16.36
CA VAL A 159 -10.35 2.03 -17.57
C VAL A 159 -11.43 0.96 -17.60
N MET A 160 -12.57 1.25 -18.23
CA MET A 160 -13.76 0.38 -18.45
C MET A 160 -14.23 -0.48 -17.26
N VAL A 161 -13.43 -1.44 -16.82
CA VAL A 161 -13.69 -2.42 -15.74
C VAL A 161 -12.78 -2.27 -14.51
N THR A 162 -11.74 -1.42 -14.58
CA THR A 162 -10.76 -1.24 -13.50
C THR A 162 -10.35 0.22 -13.31
N LYS A 163 -9.58 0.49 -12.26
CA LYS A 163 -8.94 1.77 -11.99
C LYS A 163 -7.43 1.59 -12.05
N GLU A 164 -6.76 2.47 -12.77
CA GLU A 164 -5.31 2.54 -12.86
C GLU A 164 -4.81 3.75 -12.07
N LEU A 165 -3.97 3.50 -11.08
CA LEU A 165 -3.35 4.52 -10.24
C LEU A 165 -1.96 4.78 -10.78
N ASN A 166 -1.77 5.95 -11.36
CA ASN A 166 -0.56 6.35 -12.06
C ASN A 166 0.32 7.23 -11.17
N TYR A 167 1.62 6.91 -11.12
CA TYR A 167 2.61 7.65 -10.36
C TYR A 167 3.84 7.91 -11.24
N VAL A 168 4.25 9.17 -11.37
CA VAL A 168 5.64 9.49 -11.72
C VAL A 168 6.41 9.57 -10.41
N VAL A 169 7.49 8.80 -10.31
CA VAL A 169 8.34 8.78 -9.11
C VAL A 169 9.75 9.22 -9.44
N LYS A 170 10.37 9.95 -8.53
CA LYS A 170 11.80 10.27 -8.53
C LYS A 170 12.53 9.31 -7.59
N THR A 171 13.65 8.75 -8.02
CA THR A 171 14.43 7.80 -7.21
C THR A 171 15.64 8.44 -6.54
N ASP A 172 16.30 7.68 -5.67
CA ASP A 172 17.58 7.97 -5.04
C ASP A 172 18.74 8.14 -6.04
N GLU A 173 18.65 7.49 -7.20
CA GLU A 173 19.56 7.69 -8.33
C GLU A 173 19.22 8.93 -9.19
N ASN A 174 18.28 9.78 -8.76
CA ASN A 174 17.80 10.95 -9.50
C ASN A 174 17.21 10.59 -10.89
N ARG A 175 16.59 9.42 -11.01
CA ARG A 175 15.90 8.94 -12.22
C ARG A 175 14.39 8.99 -12.02
N PHE A 176 13.64 9.14 -13.11
CA PHE A 176 12.18 9.21 -13.06
C PHE A 176 11.52 8.01 -13.73
N PHE A 177 10.50 7.45 -13.08
CA PHE A 177 9.78 6.29 -13.59
C PHE A 177 8.28 6.50 -13.53
N HIS A 178 7.59 6.04 -14.56
CA HIS A 178 6.14 5.92 -14.56
C HIS A 178 5.75 4.53 -14.07
N LEU A 179 5.11 4.50 -12.90
CA LEU A 179 4.59 3.31 -12.24
C LEU A 179 3.07 3.32 -12.27
N VAL A 180 2.47 2.15 -12.49
CA VAL A 180 1.01 1.98 -12.51
C VAL A 180 0.62 0.87 -11.57
N TYR A 181 -0.37 1.14 -10.73
CA TYR A 181 -1.05 0.13 -9.95
C TYR A 181 -2.44 -0.13 -10.52
N ILE A 182 -2.69 -1.40 -10.87
CA ILE A 182 -3.98 -1.85 -11.42
C ILE A 182 -4.80 -2.46 -10.29
N LEU A 183 -5.90 -1.78 -9.92
CA LEU A 183 -6.62 -2.01 -8.67
C LEU A 183 -7.20 -3.43 -8.55
N ASP A 184 -7.98 -3.87 -9.52
CA ASP A 184 -8.62 -5.20 -9.53
C ASP A 184 -7.60 -6.34 -9.56
N GLN A 185 -6.46 -6.11 -10.20
CA GLN A 185 -5.37 -7.08 -10.33
C GLN A 185 -4.43 -7.10 -9.12
N LEU A 186 -4.39 -6.06 -8.27
CA LEU A 186 -3.35 -5.88 -7.24
C LEU A 186 -1.92 -5.90 -7.82
N ASP A 187 -1.76 -5.37 -9.04
CA ASP A 187 -0.50 -5.43 -9.78
C ASP A 187 0.17 -4.07 -9.80
N TRP A 188 1.45 -4.02 -9.43
CA TRP A 188 2.32 -2.91 -9.79
C TRP A 188 3.05 -3.22 -11.10
N ARG A 189 3.12 -2.22 -11.96
CA ARG A 189 3.80 -2.29 -13.25
C ARG A 189 4.70 -1.08 -13.45
N LEU A 190 5.84 -1.34 -14.09
CA LEU A 190 6.74 -0.31 -14.59
C LEU A 190 6.41 -0.04 -16.04
N MET A 191 5.90 1.14 -16.35
CA MET A 191 5.55 1.52 -17.72
C MET A 191 6.81 1.82 -18.52
N GLN A 192 7.57 2.81 -18.05
CA GLN A 192 8.81 3.29 -18.66
C GLN A 192 9.58 4.19 -17.68
N GLU A 193 10.85 4.42 -18.00
CA GLU A 193 11.61 5.56 -17.50
C GLU A 193 11.17 6.81 -18.28
N VAL A 194 11.07 7.96 -17.61
CA VAL A 194 10.61 9.21 -18.21
C VAL A 194 11.62 10.32 -17.90
N ASP A 195 11.68 11.34 -18.74
CA ASP A 195 12.40 12.58 -18.43
C ASP A 195 11.44 13.61 -17.79
N GLU A 196 12.00 14.61 -17.11
CA GLU A 196 11.21 15.67 -16.43
C GLU A 196 10.25 16.39 -17.38
N GLU A 197 10.63 16.53 -18.66
CA GLU A 197 9.86 17.21 -19.70
C GLU A 197 8.58 16.47 -20.10
N PHE A 198 8.43 15.19 -19.72
CA PHE A 198 7.29 14.34 -20.08
C PHE A 198 6.37 14.00 -18.90
N PHE A 199 6.43 14.78 -17.83
CA PHE A 199 5.45 14.63 -16.75
C PHE A 199 4.04 14.92 -17.27
N PHE A 200 3.04 14.21 -16.76
CA PHE A 200 1.66 14.39 -17.20
C PHE A 200 1.25 15.86 -17.08
N VAL A 201 1.06 16.52 -18.22
CA VAL A 201 0.52 17.88 -18.35
C VAL A 201 -1.00 17.81 -18.35
#